data_AF-A0A843HR37-F1
#
_entry.id   AF-A0A843HR37-F1
#
_cell.length_a   1.000
_cell.length_b   1.000
_cell.length_c   1.000
_cell.angle_alpha   90.00
_cell.angle_beta   90.00
_cell.angle_gamma   90.00
#
_symmetry.space_group_name_H-M   'P 1'
#
loop_
_entity.id
_entity.type
_entity.pdbx_description
1 polymer ?
#
loop_
_entity_poly.entity_id
_entity_poly.type
_entity_poly.pdbx_seq_one_letter_code
_entity_poly.pdbx_strand_id
1 'polypeptide(L)'
;MATKLKVPKSITKERHLNEKVKMSKEKKQLLYDLKEWYTIRALLGNWWANWFIMAGARERGKTFSVQDYVLNCYFNPKSKLFHVPFYWMRLNDIAVKNMLMNNGAKMFEPLLVRKYHLENIKVKGDTVYLNGEVLCYVFGLSTAYNNKGAALFDKDTFKGARIIVDEVALEKGQRRTFDVCYNLKMQIENIVRSERENVKVFFMLNNTEDCPELMAMFGFIPVEFGVYKLKRKHCVVDYIPNNKAYEERRKKALANEIDTGTGNFTNKIERDLKLLFKGRLQSPSYIVKYTKDQGDWF
;
A
#
# COMPACT_ATOMS: atom_id res chain seq x y z
N MET A 1 55.89 28.88 16.62
CA MET A 1 55.11 28.04 17.56
C MET A 1 53.73 27.81 16.96
N ALA A 2 53.39 26.59 16.54
CA ALA A 2 52.08 26.28 15.96
C ALA A 2 51.13 25.74 17.05
N THR A 3 50.15 26.54 17.42
CA THR A 3 49.15 26.20 18.44
C THR A 3 48.13 25.22 17.84
N LYS A 4 48.14 23.97 18.30
CA LYS A 4 47.11 22.98 17.94
C LYS A 4 45.76 23.42 18.52
N LEU A 5 44.86 23.89 17.67
CA LEU A 5 43.44 24.10 18.00
C LEU A 5 42.83 22.77 18.47
N LYS A 6 42.50 22.67 19.76
CA LYS A 6 41.75 21.53 20.32
C LYS A 6 40.31 21.64 19.85
N VAL A 7 39.91 20.73 18.96
CA VAL A 7 38.51 20.56 18.57
C VAL A 7 37.71 20.16 19.82
N PRO A 8 36.60 20.86 20.14
CA PRO A 8 35.76 20.54 21.30
C PRO A 8 35.27 19.08 21.31
N LYS A 9 35.42 18.40 22.44
CA LYS A 9 35.00 16.99 22.66
C LYS A 9 33.52 16.72 22.35
N SER A 10 32.66 17.74 22.36
CA SER A 10 31.23 17.65 22.01
C SER A 10 31.02 17.34 20.52
N ILE A 11 31.81 17.95 19.64
CA ILE A 11 31.71 17.79 18.18
C ILE A 11 32.10 16.37 17.73
N THR A 12 33.03 15.73 18.46
CA THR A 12 33.51 14.37 18.18
C THR A 12 32.48 13.31 18.56
N LYS A 13 31.76 13.50 19.68
CA LYS A 13 30.66 12.58 20.08
C LYS A 13 29.48 12.65 19.10
N GLU A 14 29.12 13.84 18.63
CA GLU A 14 28.05 14.03 17.65
C GLU A 14 28.37 13.41 16.30
N ARG A 15 29.61 13.55 15.82
CA ARG A 15 30.08 12.87 14.60
C ARG A 15 30.02 11.35 14.72
N HIS A 16 30.52 10.77 15.82
CA HIS A 16 30.47 9.32 16.02
C HIS A 16 29.04 8.78 16.20
N LEU A 17 28.15 9.56 16.81
CA LEU A 17 26.73 9.18 16.91
C LEU A 17 26.07 9.20 15.53
N ASN A 18 26.32 10.23 14.73
CA ASN A 18 25.81 10.34 13.36
C ASN A 18 26.37 9.25 12.43
N GLU A 19 27.65 8.91 12.54
CA GLU A 19 28.27 7.79 11.82
C GLU A 19 27.67 6.44 12.23
N LYS A 20 27.46 6.18 13.53
CA LYS A 20 26.80 4.96 14.00
C LYS A 20 25.35 4.84 13.50
N VAL A 21 24.60 5.95 13.50
CA VAL A 21 23.24 6.00 12.96
C VAL A 21 23.23 5.75 11.45
N LYS A 22 24.18 6.33 10.72
CA LYS A 22 24.34 6.15 9.27
C LYS A 22 24.69 4.69 8.92
N MET A 23 25.70 4.12 9.58
CA MET A 23 26.09 2.70 9.47
C MET A 23 24.93 1.75 9.80
N SER A 24 24.11 2.08 10.82
CA SER A 24 22.92 1.28 11.14
C SER A 24 21.84 1.36 10.07
N LYS A 25 21.65 2.53 9.43
CA LYS A 25 20.68 2.69 8.34
C LYS A 25 21.14 1.93 7.08
N GLU A 26 22.42 2.07 6.72
CA GLU A 26 23.01 1.37 5.59
C GLU A 26 22.95 -0.16 5.77
N LYS A 27 23.26 -0.68 6.97
CA LYS A 27 23.15 -2.11 7.28
C LYS A 27 21.70 -2.60 7.22
N LYS A 28 20.72 -1.80 7.68
CA LYS A 28 19.29 -2.14 7.58
C LYS A 28 18.81 -2.14 6.13
N GLN A 29 19.26 -1.18 5.33
CA GLN A 29 18.97 -1.13 3.90
C GLN A 29 19.57 -2.35 3.20
N LEU A 30 20.83 -2.69 3.49
CA LEU A 30 21.51 -3.86 2.92
C LEU A 30 20.79 -5.17 3.26
N LEU A 31 20.36 -5.34 4.53
CA LEU A 31 19.55 -6.49 4.95
C LEU A 31 18.16 -6.53 4.27
N TYR A 32 17.59 -5.37 3.95
CA TYR A 32 16.33 -5.27 3.25
C TYR A 32 16.48 -5.62 1.76
N ASP A 33 17.59 -5.19 1.15
CA ASP A 33 17.94 -5.50 -0.24
C ASP A 33 18.29 -6.99 -0.42
N LEU A 34 18.88 -7.62 0.61
CA LEU A 34 19.20 -9.06 0.61
C LEU A 34 17.98 -9.96 0.81
N LYS A 35 16.92 -9.47 1.46
CA LYS A 35 15.71 -10.29 1.67
C LYS A 35 14.96 -10.42 0.37
N GLU A 36 14.79 -11.64 -0.12
CA GLU A 36 14.02 -11.93 -1.33
C GLU A 36 12.52 -11.64 -1.17
N TRP A 37 11.99 -11.94 0.01
CA TRP A 37 10.58 -11.79 0.33
C TRP A 37 10.33 -10.61 1.24
N TYR A 38 9.31 -9.83 0.90
CA TYR A 38 8.85 -8.68 1.65
C TYR A 38 8.21 -9.10 2.98
N THR A 39 8.25 -8.21 3.96
CA THR A 39 7.55 -8.40 5.23
C THR A 39 6.97 -7.08 5.73
N ILE A 40 5.69 -7.11 6.10
CA ILE A 40 4.99 -5.93 6.62
C ILE A 40 5.27 -5.65 8.10
N ARG A 41 6.08 -6.46 8.80
CA ARG A 41 6.33 -6.28 10.24
C ARG A 41 6.85 -4.87 10.58
N ALA A 42 7.77 -4.35 9.77
CA ALA A 42 8.32 -3.00 9.97
C ALA A 42 7.27 -1.90 9.73
N LEU A 43 6.37 -2.09 8.76
CA LEU A 43 5.23 -1.21 8.53
C LEU A 43 4.27 -1.23 9.73
N LEU A 44 3.87 -2.42 10.16
CA LEU A 44 2.89 -2.62 11.23
C LEU A 44 3.37 -2.14 12.61
N GLY A 45 4.69 -2.01 12.82
CA GLY A 45 5.24 -1.36 14.01
C GLY A 45 4.84 0.12 14.17
N ASN A 46 4.29 0.75 13.12
CA ASN A 46 3.71 2.09 13.20
C ASN A 46 2.25 1.98 13.66
N TRP A 47 2.06 1.73 14.96
CA TRP A 47 0.75 1.52 15.59
C TRP A 47 -0.23 2.71 15.42
N TRP A 48 0.29 3.93 15.27
CA TRP A 48 -0.48 5.17 15.08
C TRP A 48 -1.09 5.33 13.68
N ALA A 49 -0.68 4.49 12.73
CA ALA A 49 -1.12 4.57 11.35
C ALA A 49 -2.30 3.65 11.05
N ASN A 50 -3.22 4.18 10.26
CA ASN A 50 -4.38 3.46 9.72
C ASN A 50 -4.17 3.12 8.25
N TRP A 51 -3.40 3.93 7.52
CA TRP A 51 -3.17 3.76 6.09
C TRP A 51 -1.75 3.25 5.83
N PHE A 52 -1.63 2.16 5.10
CA PHE A 52 -0.36 1.52 4.75
C PHE A 52 -0.29 1.37 3.24
N ILE A 53 0.58 2.12 2.59
CA ILE A 53 0.76 2.07 1.14
C ILE A 53 2.04 1.32 0.83
N MET A 54 1.94 0.21 0.14
CA MET A 54 3.07 -0.58 -0.36
C MET A 54 3.12 -0.40 -1.87
N ALA A 55 4.03 0.43 -2.35
CA ALA A 55 4.15 0.75 -3.76
C ALA A 55 5.47 0.23 -4.34
N GLY A 56 5.44 -0.23 -5.59
CA GLY A 56 6.63 -0.68 -6.31
C GLY A 56 6.71 -2.21 -6.40
N ALA A 57 7.92 -2.74 -6.20
CA ALA A 57 8.38 -4.03 -6.71
C ALA A 57 7.37 -5.18 -6.81
N ARG A 58 7.22 -5.70 -8.04
CA ARG A 58 6.42 -6.88 -8.39
C ARG A 58 7.06 -8.14 -7.80
N GLU A 59 6.25 -9.18 -7.56
CA GLU A 59 6.69 -10.50 -7.08
C GLU A 59 7.47 -10.52 -5.75
N ARG A 60 7.40 -9.44 -4.95
CA ARG A 60 8.06 -9.39 -3.63
C ARG A 60 7.26 -10.04 -2.52
N GLY A 61 6.05 -10.54 -2.79
CA GLY A 61 5.16 -11.11 -1.75
C GLY A 61 4.42 -10.06 -0.92
N LYS A 62 4.08 -8.90 -1.52
CA LYS A 62 3.24 -7.87 -0.89
C LYS A 62 1.86 -8.44 -0.53
N THR A 63 1.19 -9.01 -1.53
CA THR A 63 -0.13 -9.67 -1.40
C THR A 63 -0.10 -10.77 -0.36
N PHE A 64 0.86 -11.70 -0.47
CA PHE A 64 1.07 -12.76 0.51
C PHE A 64 1.20 -12.22 1.94
N SER A 65 2.06 -11.21 2.15
CA SER A 65 2.31 -10.65 3.49
C SER A 65 1.06 -10.02 4.11
N VAL A 66 0.24 -9.33 3.31
CA VAL A 66 -0.99 -8.71 3.79
C VAL A 66 -2.05 -9.78 4.04
N GLN A 67 -2.22 -10.74 3.14
CA GLN A 67 -3.13 -11.88 3.33
C GLN A 67 -2.80 -12.65 4.60
N ASP A 68 -1.53 -13.00 4.81
CA ASP A 68 -1.09 -13.73 6.00
C ASP A 68 -1.45 -12.96 7.28
N TYR A 69 -1.28 -11.64 7.27
CA TYR A 69 -1.63 -10.81 8.40
C TYR A 69 -3.13 -10.72 8.66
N VAL A 70 -3.97 -10.53 7.64
CA VAL A 70 -5.42 -10.45 7.85
C VAL A 70 -6.00 -11.81 8.25
N LEU A 71 -5.50 -12.91 7.69
CA LEU A 71 -5.89 -14.26 8.08
C LEU A 71 -5.43 -14.57 9.51
N ASN A 72 -4.19 -14.21 9.88
CA ASN A 72 -3.76 -14.30 11.27
C ASN A 72 -4.63 -13.45 12.22
N CYS A 73 -5.09 -12.26 11.79
CA CYS A 73 -6.03 -11.47 12.60
C CYS A 73 -7.37 -12.20 12.80
N TYR A 74 -7.85 -12.90 11.76
CA TYR A 74 -9.13 -13.62 11.77
C TYR A 74 -9.06 -14.91 12.61
N PHE A 75 -7.99 -15.71 12.46
CA PHE A 75 -7.88 -17.04 13.08
C PHE A 75 -7.20 -17.05 14.46
N ASN A 76 -6.54 -15.97 14.88
CA ASN A 76 -5.83 -15.97 16.15
C ASN A 76 -6.75 -15.57 17.31
N PRO A 77 -7.00 -16.44 18.32
CA PRO A 77 -7.89 -16.11 19.44
C PRO A 77 -7.40 -14.94 20.31
N LYS A 78 -6.11 -14.58 20.22
CA LYS A 78 -5.53 -13.42 20.91
C LYS A 78 -5.73 -12.10 20.15
N SER A 79 -6.23 -12.17 18.91
CA SER A 79 -6.52 -11.01 18.10
C SER A 79 -7.84 -10.38 18.54
N LYS A 80 -7.88 -9.04 18.65
CA LYS A 80 -9.16 -8.31 18.80
C LYS A 80 -10.13 -8.52 17.64
N LEU A 81 -9.62 -9.01 16.50
CA LEU A 81 -10.36 -9.28 15.28
C LEU A 81 -10.59 -10.77 15.01
N PHE A 82 -10.51 -11.60 16.05
CA PHE A 82 -10.84 -13.02 15.94
C PHE A 82 -12.28 -13.20 15.41
N HIS A 83 -12.42 -13.95 14.31
CA HIS A 83 -13.65 -14.12 13.52
C HIS A 83 -14.32 -12.81 13.05
N VAL A 84 -13.55 -11.72 12.88
CA VAL A 84 -14.06 -10.49 12.26
C VAL A 84 -13.69 -10.49 10.78
N PRO A 85 -14.67 -10.50 9.86
CA PRO A 85 -14.41 -10.51 8.43
C PRO A 85 -13.53 -9.34 7.99
N PHE A 86 -12.66 -9.59 7.02
CA PHE A 86 -11.90 -8.52 6.36
C PHE A 86 -12.54 -8.13 5.03
N TYR A 87 -12.08 -7.01 4.46
CA TYR A 87 -12.59 -6.47 3.22
C TYR A 87 -11.48 -6.44 2.17
N TRP A 88 -11.80 -6.83 0.95
CA TRP A 88 -10.89 -6.79 -0.19
C TRP A 88 -11.51 -6.00 -1.32
N MET A 89 -10.89 -4.89 -1.69
CA MET A 89 -11.32 -4.02 -2.78
C MET A 89 -10.41 -4.20 -3.99
N ARG A 90 -11.03 -4.28 -5.16
CA ARG A 90 -10.37 -4.25 -6.48
C ARG A 90 -10.98 -3.12 -7.31
N LEU A 91 -10.30 -2.70 -8.38
CA LEU A 91 -10.80 -1.60 -9.21
C LEU A 91 -12.20 -1.86 -9.77
N ASN A 92 -12.41 -3.04 -10.35
CA ASN A 92 -13.58 -3.35 -11.17
C ASN A 92 -14.27 -4.64 -10.71
N ASP A 93 -15.58 -4.73 -10.92
CA ASP A 93 -16.35 -5.97 -10.66
C ASP A 93 -15.89 -7.17 -11.50
N ILE A 94 -15.37 -6.93 -12.69
CA ILE A 94 -14.82 -8.01 -13.52
C ILE A 94 -13.61 -8.65 -12.81
N ALA A 95 -12.74 -7.83 -12.22
CA ALA A 95 -11.59 -8.32 -11.45
C ALA A 95 -12.04 -9.10 -10.21
N VAL A 96 -13.09 -8.61 -9.53
CA VAL A 96 -13.71 -9.31 -8.39
C VAL A 96 -14.29 -10.65 -8.82
N LYS A 97 -15.12 -10.68 -9.86
CA LYS A 97 -15.72 -11.92 -10.40
C LYS A 97 -14.63 -12.93 -10.74
N ASN A 98 -13.58 -12.50 -11.44
CA ASN A 98 -12.47 -13.36 -11.82
C ASN A 98 -11.72 -13.94 -10.61
N MET A 99 -11.50 -13.12 -9.58
CA MET A 99 -10.89 -13.57 -8.32
C MET A 99 -11.76 -14.59 -7.59
N LEU A 100 -13.08 -14.39 -7.63
CA LEU A 100 -14.08 -15.20 -6.94
C LEU A 100 -14.55 -16.45 -7.70
N MET A 101 -14.16 -16.61 -8.98
CA MET A 101 -14.52 -17.79 -9.78
C MET A 101 -14.10 -19.09 -9.09
N ASN A 102 -14.85 -20.16 -9.34
CA ASN A 102 -14.62 -21.49 -8.77
C ASN A 102 -14.47 -21.45 -7.25
N ASN A 103 -15.41 -20.79 -6.57
CA ASN A 103 -15.40 -20.60 -5.11
C ASN A 103 -14.11 -19.94 -4.58
N GLY A 104 -13.57 -18.95 -5.30
CA GLY A 104 -12.39 -18.22 -4.88
C GLY A 104 -11.10 -19.07 -4.88
N ALA A 105 -11.03 -20.11 -5.72
CA ALA A 105 -9.87 -21.01 -5.79
C ALA A 105 -8.52 -20.27 -6.04
N LYS A 106 -8.57 -19.08 -6.63
CA LYS A 106 -7.40 -18.23 -6.93
C LYS A 106 -7.29 -17.00 -6.02
N MET A 107 -8.14 -16.89 -5.00
CA MET A 107 -8.18 -15.73 -4.12
C MET A 107 -6.99 -15.70 -3.16
N PHE A 108 -6.63 -16.87 -2.59
CA PHE A 108 -5.58 -16.99 -1.59
C PHE A 108 -4.35 -17.70 -2.16
N GLU A 109 -3.18 -17.24 -1.75
CA GLU A 109 -1.93 -17.90 -2.09
C GLU A 109 -1.91 -19.35 -1.59
N PRO A 110 -1.43 -20.34 -2.38
CA PRO A 110 -1.50 -21.76 -2.01
C PRO A 110 -0.84 -22.11 -0.66
N LEU A 111 0.21 -21.38 -0.29
CA LEU A 111 0.85 -21.54 1.02
C LEU A 111 -0.05 -21.11 2.18
N LEU A 112 -0.87 -20.07 1.98
CA LEU A 112 -1.83 -19.60 2.99
C LEU A 112 -3.04 -20.50 3.08
N VAL A 113 -3.50 -21.06 1.94
CA VAL A 113 -4.55 -22.09 1.92
C VAL A 113 -4.17 -23.26 2.83
N ARG A 114 -2.94 -23.76 2.70
CA ARG A 114 -2.43 -24.85 3.57
C ARG A 114 -2.23 -24.40 5.02
N LYS A 115 -1.70 -23.20 5.24
CA LYS A 115 -1.41 -22.69 6.60
C LYS A 115 -2.67 -22.47 7.43
N TYR A 116 -3.76 -22.04 6.81
CA TYR A 116 -5.01 -21.67 7.48
C TYR A 116 -6.18 -22.60 7.18
N HIS A 117 -5.94 -23.75 6.53
CA HIS A 117 -6.96 -24.75 6.20
C HIS A 117 -8.17 -24.15 5.47
N LEU A 118 -7.90 -23.49 4.35
CA LEU A 118 -8.91 -22.78 3.56
C LEU A 118 -9.60 -23.67 2.51
N GLU A 119 -9.72 -24.98 2.74
CA GLU A 119 -10.22 -25.91 1.73
C GLU A 119 -11.74 -25.79 1.48
N ASN A 120 -12.50 -25.34 2.47
CA ASN A 120 -13.97 -25.29 2.42
C ASN A 120 -14.52 -23.87 2.14
N ILE A 121 -13.89 -23.15 1.22
CA ILE A 121 -14.38 -21.84 0.79
C ILE A 121 -15.63 -22.00 -0.09
N LYS A 122 -16.64 -21.17 0.17
CA LYS A 122 -17.81 -20.98 -0.69
C LYS A 122 -18.00 -19.50 -0.97
N VAL A 123 -18.37 -19.16 -2.20
CA VAL A 123 -18.64 -17.77 -2.58
C VAL A 123 -20.13 -17.61 -2.86
N LYS A 124 -20.75 -16.56 -2.30
CA LYS A 124 -22.10 -16.11 -2.65
C LYS A 124 -22.08 -14.61 -2.89
N GLY A 125 -22.28 -14.19 -4.14
CA GLY A 125 -22.16 -12.79 -4.53
C GLY A 125 -20.74 -12.27 -4.31
N ASP A 126 -20.63 -11.21 -3.52
CA ASP A 126 -19.37 -10.57 -3.09
C ASP A 126 -18.84 -11.12 -1.74
N THR A 127 -19.53 -12.09 -1.15
CA THR A 127 -19.21 -12.59 0.18
C THR A 127 -18.58 -13.97 0.11
N VAL A 128 -17.47 -14.14 0.82
CA VAL A 128 -16.69 -15.37 0.89
C VAL A 128 -16.90 -16.01 2.26
N TYR A 129 -17.30 -17.27 2.25
CA TYR A 129 -17.59 -18.06 3.44
C TYR A 129 -16.55 -19.15 3.61
N LEU A 130 -16.13 -19.41 4.85
CA LEU A 130 -15.33 -20.56 5.23
C LEU A 130 -16.10 -21.35 6.28
N ASN A 131 -16.37 -22.63 6.03
CA ASN A 131 -17.14 -23.49 6.93
C ASN A 131 -18.51 -22.90 7.34
N GLY A 132 -19.12 -22.09 6.48
CA GLY A 132 -20.42 -21.46 6.72
C GLY A 132 -20.36 -20.08 7.39
N GLU A 133 -19.20 -19.67 7.91
CA GLU A 133 -18.99 -18.34 8.49
C GLU A 133 -18.43 -17.38 7.45
N VAL A 134 -18.72 -16.08 7.60
CA VAL A 134 -18.16 -15.06 6.72
C VAL A 134 -16.67 -14.91 7.00
N LEU A 135 -15.85 -15.10 5.98
CA LEU A 135 -14.40 -14.88 6.02
C LEU A 135 -14.07 -13.46 5.57
N CYS A 136 -14.63 -13.03 4.45
CA CYS A 136 -14.40 -11.69 3.91
C CYS A 136 -15.45 -11.26 2.90
N TYR A 137 -15.46 -9.96 2.63
CA TYR A 137 -16.23 -9.32 1.57
C TYR A 137 -15.28 -8.81 0.48
N VAL A 138 -15.63 -9.01 -0.78
CA VAL A 138 -14.82 -8.61 -1.93
C VAL A 138 -15.60 -7.65 -2.82
N PHE A 139 -15.17 -6.40 -2.88
CA PHE A 139 -15.91 -5.33 -3.56
C PHE A 139 -15.15 -4.78 -4.76
N GLY A 140 -15.89 -4.42 -5.81
CA GLY A 140 -15.38 -3.60 -6.90
C GLY A 140 -15.59 -2.13 -6.57
N LEU A 141 -14.54 -1.31 -6.73
CA LEU A 141 -14.68 0.14 -6.59
C LEU A 141 -15.58 0.72 -7.69
N SER A 142 -15.65 0.09 -8.87
CA SER A 142 -16.52 0.50 -9.98
C SER A 142 -18.00 0.59 -9.62
N THR A 143 -18.47 -0.24 -8.68
CA THR A 143 -19.88 -0.34 -8.30
C THR A 143 -20.11 -0.04 -6.83
N ALA A 144 -19.20 0.74 -6.24
CA ALA A 144 -19.29 1.14 -4.84
C ALA A 144 -20.64 1.76 -4.44
N TYR A 145 -21.34 2.40 -5.39
CA TYR A 145 -22.66 3.00 -5.16
C TYR A 145 -23.76 1.96 -4.92
N ASN A 146 -23.63 0.74 -5.42
CA ASN A 146 -24.58 -0.35 -5.17
C ASN A 146 -24.55 -0.83 -3.72
N ASN A 147 -23.42 -0.64 -3.04
CA ASN A 147 -23.27 -1.02 -1.63
C ASN A 147 -23.89 0.01 -0.68
N LYS A 148 -24.39 1.14 -1.21
CA LYS A 148 -25.06 2.17 -0.42
C LYS A 148 -26.39 1.62 0.10
N GLY A 149 -26.50 1.53 1.44
CA GLY A 149 -27.66 0.96 2.11
C GLY A 149 -27.46 -0.48 2.62
N ALA A 150 -26.33 -1.12 2.27
CA ALA A 150 -25.94 -2.37 2.92
C ALA A 150 -25.56 -2.13 4.39
N ALA A 151 -26.08 -2.96 5.29
CA ALA A 151 -25.79 -2.91 6.73
C ALA A 151 -24.41 -3.54 7.03
N LEU A 152 -23.34 -2.97 6.49
CA LEU A 152 -21.95 -3.44 6.67
C LEU A 152 -21.31 -3.01 8.00
N PHE A 153 -21.91 -2.03 8.67
CA PHE A 153 -21.41 -1.46 9.91
C PHE A 153 -22.49 -1.56 10.99
N ASP A 154 -22.08 -2.10 12.13
CA ASP A 154 -22.87 -2.13 13.36
C ASP A 154 -22.00 -1.54 14.48
N LYS A 155 -22.47 -0.44 15.06
CA LYS A 155 -21.74 0.34 16.07
C LYS A 155 -21.47 -0.47 17.32
N ASP A 156 -22.41 -1.31 17.74
CA ASP A 156 -22.34 -2.00 19.03
C ASP A 156 -21.44 -3.24 18.96
N THR A 157 -21.21 -3.77 17.76
CA THR A 157 -20.39 -4.96 17.53
C THR A 157 -19.08 -4.67 16.77
N PHE A 158 -18.82 -3.41 16.39
CA PHE A 158 -17.62 -3.03 15.65
C PHE A 158 -16.35 -3.22 16.48
N LYS A 159 -15.48 -4.15 16.04
CA LYS A 159 -14.18 -4.43 16.69
C LYS A 159 -12.99 -3.82 15.94
N GLY A 160 -13.22 -3.25 14.76
CA GLY A 160 -12.20 -2.75 13.83
C GLY A 160 -12.34 -3.36 12.44
N ALA A 161 -11.49 -2.92 11.51
CA ALA A 161 -11.51 -3.38 10.12
C ALA A 161 -10.11 -3.63 9.57
N ARG A 162 -10.02 -4.63 8.69
CA ARG A 162 -8.85 -4.89 7.83
C ARG A 162 -9.32 -4.75 6.41
N ILE A 163 -8.79 -3.75 5.71
CA ILE A 163 -9.23 -3.41 4.36
C ILE A 163 -8.02 -3.53 3.45
N ILE A 164 -8.12 -4.37 2.43
CA ILE A 164 -7.12 -4.57 1.40
C ILE A 164 -7.61 -3.82 0.17
N VAL A 165 -6.77 -2.98 -0.41
CA VAL A 165 -7.02 -2.25 -1.65
C VAL A 165 -5.93 -2.65 -2.63
N ASP A 166 -6.31 -3.47 -3.60
CA ASP A 166 -5.37 -4.17 -4.48
C ASP A 166 -5.66 -3.87 -5.94
N GLU A 167 -4.61 -3.80 -6.77
CA GLU A 167 -4.68 -3.53 -8.21
C GLU A 167 -5.74 -2.47 -8.59
N VAL A 168 -5.64 -1.32 -7.93
CA VAL A 168 -6.54 -0.17 -8.14
C VAL A 168 -6.01 0.81 -9.18
N ALA A 169 -5.00 0.39 -9.94
CA ALA A 169 -4.51 1.12 -11.10
C ALA A 169 -5.25 0.69 -12.36
N LEU A 170 -5.57 1.66 -13.22
CA LEU A 170 -6.05 1.36 -14.56
C LEU A 170 -4.89 0.83 -15.40
N GLU A 171 -5.12 -0.25 -16.13
CA GLU A 171 -4.16 -0.73 -17.12
C GLU A 171 -4.05 0.25 -18.29
N LYS A 172 -2.87 0.31 -18.93
CA LYS A 172 -2.67 1.18 -20.10
C LYS A 172 -3.70 0.86 -21.19
N GLY A 173 -4.44 1.87 -21.65
CA GLY A 173 -5.49 1.74 -22.65
C GLY A 173 -6.89 1.49 -22.07
N GLN A 174 -7.04 1.28 -20.77
CA GLN A 174 -8.36 1.14 -20.15
C GLN A 174 -9.03 2.52 -19.98
N ARG A 175 -10.26 2.66 -20.49
CA ARG A 175 -11.04 3.89 -20.31
C ARG A 175 -11.44 4.05 -18.84
N ARG A 176 -11.20 5.23 -18.29
CA ARG A 176 -11.69 5.61 -16.97
C ARG A 176 -13.18 5.90 -17.03
N THR A 177 -13.96 5.14 -16.27
CA THR A 177 -15.43 5.24 -16.24
C THR A 177 -15.98 5.81 -14.93
N PHE A 178 -15.17 5.89 -13.86
CA PHE A 178 -15.57 6.41 -12.56
C PHE A 178 -14.39 7.05 -11.81
N ASP A 179 -14.70 7.78 -10.74
CA ASP A 179 -13.72 8.36 -9.82
C ASP A 179 -13.35 7.34 -8.72
N VAL A 180 -12.13 6.81 -8.82
CA VAL A 180 -11.60 5.79 -7.90
C VAL A 180 -11.48 6.32 -6.48
N CYS A 181 -11.03 7.57 -6.31
CA CYS A 181 -10.81 8.18 -5.00
C CYS A 181 -12.14 8.43 -4.29
N TYR A 182 -13.14 8.93 -5.02
CA TYR A 182 -14.49 9.13 -4.51
C TYR A 182 -15.14 7.80 -4.09
N ASN A 183 -15.08 6.78 -4.95
CA ASN A 183 -15.69 5.49 -4.66
C ASN A 183 -14.98 4.76 -3.51
N LEU A 184 -13.66 4.87 -3.42
CA LEU A 184 -12.91 4.35 -2.27
C LEU A 184 -13.34 5.05 -0.98
N LYS A 185 -13.41 6.39 -0.96
CA LYS A 185 -13.87 7.14 0.21
C LYS A 185 -15.25 6.67 0.65
N MET A 186 -16.18 6.53 -0.29
CA MET A 186 -17.54 6.05 -0.01
C MET A 186 -17.56 4.63 0.58
N GLN A 187 -16.74 3.71 0.06
CA GLN A 187 -16.66 2.35 0.62
C GLN A 187 -16.08 2.33 2.03
N ILE A 188 -15.01 3.10 2.26
CA ILE A 188 -14.43 3.23 3.61
C ILE A 188 -15.50 3.78 4.57
N GLU A 189 -16.23 4.82 4.15
CA GLU A 189 -17.30 5.42 4.96
C GLU A 189 -18.41 4.41 5.28
N ASN A 190 -18.79 3.55 4.33
CA ASN A 190 -19.79 2.50 4.57
C ASN A 190 -19.30 1.43 5.56
N ILE A 191 -18.02 1.07 5.52
CA ILE A 191 -17.44 -0.01 6.34
C ILE A 191 -17.11 0.45 7.75
N VAL A 192 -16.45 1.61 7.91
CA VAL A 192 -15.94 2.05 9.22
C VAL A 192 -16.69 3.24 9.80
N ARG A 193 -17.51 3.94 9.01
CA ARG A 193 -18.21 5.17 9.42
C ARG A 193 -17.26 6.19 10.07
N SER A 194 -17.46 6.50 11.34
CA SER A 194 -16.62 7.40 12.13
C SER A 194 -15.47 6.70 12.86
N GLU A 195 -15.46 5.37 12.88
CA GLU A 195 -14.55 4.58 13.71
C GLU A 195 -13.14 4.55 13.15
N ARG A 196 -12.18 4.62 14.07
CA ARG A 196 -10.74 4.63 13.75
C ARG A 196 -9.95 3.61 14.54
N GLU A 197 -10.51 3.09 15.64
CA GLU A 197 -9.81 2.12 16.47
C GLU A 197 -9.69 0.79 15.72
N ASN A 198 -8.49 0.20 15.77
CA ASN A 198 -8.21 -1.10 15.14
C ASN A 198 -8.59 -1.15 13.65
N VAL A 199 -8.56 -0.01 12.95
CA VAL A 199 -8.73 0.06 11.49
C VAL A 199 -7.38 0.10 10.80
N LYS A 200 -7.17 -0.78 9.82
CA LYS A 200 -6.00 -0.75 8.94
C LYS A 200 -6.42 -0.96 7.50
N VAL A 201 -5.96 -0.06 6.62
CA VAL A 201 -6.18 -0.07 5.18
C VAL A 201 -4.82 -0.26 4.50
N PHE A 202 -4.71 -1.27 3.65
CA PHE A 202 -3.50 -1.65 2.95
C PHE A 202 -3.67 -1.41 1.46
N PHE A 203 -2.89 -0.49 0.88
CA PHE A 203 -2.80 -0.33 -0.56
C PHE A 203 -1.64 -1.13 -1.10
N MET A 204 -1.90 -1.97 -2.09
CA MET A 204 -0.90 -2.76 -2.80
C MET A 204 -0.81 -2.27 -4.23
N LEU A 205 0.22 -1.47 -4.50
CA LEU A 205 0.45 -0.83 -5.79
C LEU A 205 1.72 -1.42 -6.44
N ASN A 206 1.65 -1.67 -7.74
CA ASN A 206 2.79 -2.20 -8.51
C ASN A 206 3.76 -1.09 -8.94
N ASN A 207 3.25 0.08 -9.31
CA ASN A 207 4.06 1.26 -9.55
C ASN A 207 3.39 2.48 -8.92
N THR A 208 4.19 3.47 -8.54
CA THR A 208 3.76 4.79 -8.09
C THR A 208 3.17 5.62 -9.23
N GLU A 209 3.52 5.33 -10.49
CA GLU A 209 2.94 5.97 -11.68
C GLU A 209 1.55 5.43 -12.04
N ASP A 210 1.25 4.21 -11.63
CA ASP A 210 0.01 3.54 -12.01
C ASP A 210 -1.19 4.07 -11.20
N CYS A 211 -0.94 4.77 -10.08
CA CYS A 211 -2.01 5.33 -9.25
C CYS A 211 -1.68 6.68 -8.59
N PRO A 212 -1.38 7.73 -9.38
CA PRO A 212 -1.06 9.06 -8.86
C PRO A 212 -2.23 9.67 -8.09
N GLU A 213 -3.47 9.29 -8.40
CA GLU A 213 -4.67 9.83 -7.77
C GLU A 213 -4.82 9.38 -6.33
N LEU A 214 -4.56 8.10 -6.04
CA LEU A 214 -4.56 7.60 -4.67
C LEU A 214 -3.43 8.23 -3.85
N MET A 215 -2.26 8.41 -4.46
CA MET A 215 -1.13 9.10 -3.81
C MET A 215 -1.46 10.59 -3.56
N ALA A 216 -2.19 11.23 -4.48
CA ALA A 216 -2.66 12.60 -4.35
C ALA A 216 -3.68 12.76 -3.21
N MET A 217 -4.48 11.74 -2.87
CA MET A 217 -5.36 11.79 -1.68
C MET A 217 -4.56 12.03 -0.38
N PHE A 218 -3.32 11.57 -0.33
CA PHE A 218 -2.42 11.78 0.81
C PHE A 218 -1.52 13.01 0.65
N GLY A 219 -1.61 13.72 -0.49
CA GLY A 219 -0.78 14.88 -0.80
C GLY A 219 0.71 14.56 -0.84
N PHE A 220 1.06 13.34 -1.24
CA PHE A 220 2.45 12.85 -1.19
C PHE A 220 2.73 11.87 -2.31
N ILE A 221 3.84 12.07 -3.03
CA ILE A 221 4.36 11.12 -4.01
C ILE A 221 5.84 10.89 -3.68
N PRO A 222 6.26 9.66 -3.36
CA PRO A 222 7.65 9.39 -3.05
C PRO A 222 8.51 9.50 -4.31
N VAL A 223 9.74 10.00 -4.14
CA VAL A 223 10.72 10.16 -5.22
C VAL A 223 11.83 9.11 -5.12
N GLU A 224 12.21 8.75 -3.90
CA GLU A 224 13.26 7.77 -3.62
C GLU A 224 12.67 6.54 -2.93
N PHE A 225 13.31 5.38 -3.10
CA PHE A 225 12.89 4.19 -2.38
C PHE A 225 13.05 4.36 -0.87
N GLY A 226 12.12 3.82 -0.09
CA GLY A 226 12.16 3.86 1.36
C GLY A 226 10.79 4.03 2.01
N VAL A 227 10.84 4.20 3.34
CA VAL A 227 9.65 4.30 4.19
C VAL A 227 9.41 5.74 4.63
N TYR A 228 8.26 6.27 4.25
CA TYR A 228 7.81 7.63 4.53
C TYR A 228 6.66 7.62 5.54
N LYS A 229 6.73 8.49 6.56
CA LYS A 229 5.75 8.56 7.65
C LYS A 229 4.99 9.88 7.60
N LEU A 230 3.76 9.84 7.10
CA LEU A 230 2.85 10.98 7.01
C LEU A 230 1.98 11.05 8.27
N LYS A 231 2.57 11.45 9.41
CA LYS A 231 1.91 11.41 10.73
C LYS A 231 0.56 12.12 10.78
N ARG A 232 0.46 13.31 10.17
CA ARG A 232 -0.79 14.10 10.13
C ARG A 232 -1.92 13.42 9.35
N LYS A 233 -1.58 12.46 8.48
CA LYS A 233 -2.53 11.68 7.68
C LYS A 233 -2.70 10.25 8.19
N HIS A 234 -2.08 9.90 9.32
CA HIS A 234 -2.06 8.52 9.84
C HIS A 234 -1.63 7.48 8.78
N CYS A 235 -0.68 7.86 7.92
CA CYS A 235 -0.28 7.07 6.76
C CYS A 235 1.22 6.76 6.77
N VAL A 236 1.56 5.53 6.39
CA VAL A 236 2.93 5.10 6.09
C VAL A 236 2.99 4.63 4.66
N VAL A 237 3.95 5.15 3.90
CA VAL A 237 4.22 4.75 2.51
C VAL A 237 5.54 4.02 2.49
N ASP A 238 5.56 2.77 2.01
CA ASP A 238 6.75 1.98 1.73
C ASP A 238 6.91 1.88 0.22
N TYR A 239 7.90 2.60 -0.31
CA TYR A 239 8.24 2.57 -1.72
C TYR A 239 9.40 1.59 -1.94
N ILE A 240 9.05 0.43 -2.50
CA ILE A 240 9.86 -0.78 -2.45
C ILE A 240 10.69 -0.90 -3.74
N PRO A 241 12.03 -0.99 -3.64
CA PRO A 241 12.91 -1.25 -4.79
C PRO A 241 12.76 -2.68 -5.29
N ASN A 242 13.04 -2.88 -6.60
CA ASN A 242 13.23 -4.22 -7.14
C ASN A 242 14.47 -4.86 -6.51
N ASN A 243 14.44 -6.18 -6.33
CA ASN A 243 15.60 -6.94 -5.90
C ASN A 243 16.40 -7.37 -7.14
N LYS A 244 17.73 -7.39 -7.03
CA LYS A 244 18.64 -7.96 -8.03
C LYS A 244 18.24 -9.38 -8.43
N ALA A 245 17.87 -10.24 -7.47
CA ALA A 245 17.42 -11.60 -7.77
C ALA A 245 16.17 -11.64 -8.65
N TYR A 246 15.25 -10.68 -8.47
CA TYR A 246 14.08 -10.52 -9.33
C TYR A 246 14.47 -10.04 -10.72
N GLU A 247 15.33 -9.03 -10.81
CA GLU A 247 15.83 -8.51 -12.09
C GLU A 247 16.54 -9.60 -12.91
N GLU A 248 17.35 -10.44 -12.26
CA GLU A 248 18.04 -11.57 -12.88
C GLU A 248 17.09 -12.66 -13.38
N ARG A 249 16.04 -13.00 -12.61
CA ARG A 249 15.00 -13.93 -13.07
C ARG A 249 14.23 -13.36 -14.25
N ARG A 250 13.84 -12.09 -14.19
CA ARG A 250 13.08 -11.44 -15.27
C ARG A 250 13.88 -11.37 -16.57
N LYS A 251 15.19 -11.11 -16.50
CA LYS A 251 16.08 -11.17 -17.68
C LYS A 251 16.01 -12.50 -18.42
N LYS A 252 15.73 -13.60 -17.72
CA LYS A 252 15.61 -14.96 -18.26
C LYS A 252 14.17 -15.36 -18.57
N ALA A 253 13.19 -14.49 -18.31
CA ALA A 253 11.79 -14.82 -18.53
C ALA A 253 11.46 -14.78 -20.02
N LEU A 254 10.59 -15.70 -20.47
CA LEU A 254 10.14 -15.80 -21.86
C LEU A 254 9.58 -14.46 -22.40
N ALA A 255 8.90 -13.69 -21.55
CA ALA A 255 8.39 -12.37 -21.90
C ALA A 255 9.48 -11.38 -22.37
N ASN A 256 10.72 -11.55 -21.90
CA ASN A 256 11.85 -10.70 -22.29
C ASN A 256 12.42 -11.05 -23.66
N GLU A 257 12.13 -12.24 -24.21
CA GLU A 257 12.55 -12.59 -25.57
C GLU A 257 11.77 -11.81 -26.63
N ILE A 258 10.61 -11.27 -26.27
CA ILE A 258 9.70 -10.51 -27.15
C ILE A 258 9.79 -9.00 -26.87
N ASP A 259 10.38 -8.57 -25.75
CA ASP A 259 10.50 -7.16 -25.38
C ASP A 259 11.68 -6.50 -26.10
N THR A 260 11.39 -5.70 -27.13
CA THR A 260 12.38 -5.02 -27.99
C THR A 260 12.99 -3.76 -27.35
N GLY A 261 13.13 -3.75 -26.02
CA GLY A 261 13.80 -2.67 -25.27
C GLY A 261 12.88 -1.71 -24.54
N THR A 262 11.56 -1.95 -24.47
CA THR A 262 10.61 -1.18 -23.65
C THR A 262 10.57 -1.65 -22.19
N GLY A 263 11.73 -2.03 -21.66
CA GLY A 263 11.87 -2.71 -20.40
C GLY A 263 11.27 -1.93 -19.24
N ASN A 264 10.01 -2.23 -18.90
CA ASN A 264 9.30 -1.74 -17.70
C ASN A 264 9.86 -2.39 -16.41
N PHE A 265 11.17 -2.64 -16.35
CA PHE A 265 11.83 -3.44 -15.30
C PHE A 265 12.20 -2.61 -14.08
N THR A 266 12.19 -1.28 -14.19
CA THR A 266 12.49 -0.41 -13.05
C THR A 266 11.22 0.29 -12.64
N ASN A 267 10.84 0.16 -11.36
CA ASN A 267 9.73 0.94 -10.81
C ASN A 267 10.21 2.32 -10.33
N LYS A 268 11.47 2.69 -10.60
CA LYS A 268 12.07 3.96 -10.19
C LYS A 268 11.61 5.02 -11.18
N ILE A 269 10.94 6.05 -10.68
CA ILE A 269 10.55 7.18 -11.51
C ILE A 269 11.72 8.15 -11.63
N GLU A 270 12.19 8.41 -12.84
CA GLU A 270 13.06 9.55 -13.11
C GLU A 270 12.18 10.80 -13.28
N ARG A 271 12.27 11.73 -12.33
CA ARG A 271 11.58 13.03 -12.42
C ARG A 271 12.60 14.14 -12.51
N ASP A 272 12.38 15.07 -13.43
CA ASP A 272 13.10 16.34 -13.40
C ASP A 272 12.51 17.24 -12.30
N LEU A 273 13.20 17.25 -11.16
CA LEU A 273 12.85 18.10 -10.02
C LEU A 273 13.79 19.31 -9.91
N LYS A 274 14.56 19.64 -10.96
CA LYS A 274 15.55 20.73 -10.91
C LYS A 274 14.93 22.08 -10.56
N LEU A 275 13.68 22.30 -10.99
CA LEU A 275 12.95 23.55 -10.76
C LEU A 275 12.17 23.58 -9.43
N LEU A 276 12.11 22.47 -8.68
CA LEU A 276 11.38 22.43 -7.41
C LEU A 276 12.28 22.85 -6.24
N PHE A 277 11.78 23.79 -5.45
CA PHE A 277 12.40 24.18 -4.20
C PHE A 277 12.36 23.02 -3.18
N LYS A 278 13.52 22.62 -2.67
CA LYS A 278 13.68 21.48 -1.75
C LYS A 278 13.68 21.87 -0.26
N GLY A 279 13.63 23.17 0.05
CA GLY A 279 13.61 23.67 1.42
C GLY A 279 12.22 23.62 2.06
N ARG A 280 12.16 23.87 3.37
CA ARG A 280 10.90 24.05 4.08
C ARG A 280 10.27 25.38 3.67
N LEU A 281 9.10 25.34 3.04
CA LEU A 281 8.32 26.54 2.75
C LEU A 281 7.86 27.19 4.07
N GLN A 282 8.10 28.49 4.25
CA GLN A 282 7.62 29.24 5.42
C GLN A 282 6.24 29.87 5.15
N SER A 283 6.05 30.38 3.94
CA SER A 283 4.79 30.92 3.43
C SER A 283 4.69 30.64 1.92
N PRO A 284 3.48 30.45 1.37
CA PRO A 284 3.31 30.38 -0.08
C PRO A 284 3.64 31.74 -0.71
N SER A 285 4.55 31.75 -1.69
CA SER A 285 4.85 32.97 -2.44
C SER A 285 3.78 33.29 -3.48
N TYR A 286 3.13 32.25 -4.03
CA TYR A 286 2.11 32.35 -5.06
C TYR A 286 1.09 31.23 -4.89
N ILE A 287 -0.16 31.49 -5.24
CA ILE A 287 -1.23 30.48 -5.33
C ILE A 287 -1.58 30.33 -6.81
N VAL A 288 -1.32 29.15 -7.38
CA VAL A 288 -1.79 28.83 -8.73
C VAL A 288 -3.19 28.26 -8.63
N LYS A 289 -4.19 29.07 -8.97
CA LYS A 289 -5.61 28.68 -9.07
C LYS A 289 -5.90 28.15 -10.47
N TYR A 290 -6.29 26.88 -10.57
CA TYR A 290 -6.82 26.31 -11.80
C TYR A 290 -8.34 26.36 -11.74
N THR A 291 -8.96 27.15 -12.61
CA THR A 291 -10.39 27.39 -12.61
C THR A 291 -10.87 27.55 -14.05
N LYS A 292 -12.13 27.15 -14.29
CA LYS A 292 -12.78 27.36 -15.59
C LYS A 292 -13.35 28.77 -15.74
N ASP A 293 -13.44 29.50 -14.62
CA ASP A 293 -13.96 30.86 -14.60
C ASP A 293 -12.87 31.84 -15.04
N GLN A 294 -13.09 32.52 -16.16
CA GLN A 294 -12.10 33.43 -16.76
C GLN A 294 -11.81 34.64 -15.87
N GLY A 295 -12.75 35.06 -15.02
CA GLY A 295 -12.54 36.19 -14.09
C GLY A 295 -11.52 35.90 -12.98
N ASP A 296 -11.20 34.63 -12.78
CA ASP A 296 -10.20 34.17 -11.83
C ASP A 296 -8.86 33.82 -12.49
N TRP A 297 -8.74 34.00 -13.81
CA TRP A 297 -7.47 33.83 -14.52
C TRP A 297 -6.58 35.03 -14.22
N PHE A 298 -5.32 34.77 -13.88
CA PHE A 298 -4.34 35.80 -13.53
C PHE A 298 -3.98 36.67 -14.73
#